data_AF-A0A7X7K5P2-F1
#
_entry.id   AF-A0A7X7K5P2-F1
#
_cell.length_a   1.000
_cell.length_b   1.000
_cell.length_c   1.000
_cell.angle_alpha   90.00
_cell.angle_beta   90.00
_cell.angle_gamma   90.00
#
_symmetry.space_group_name_H-M   'P 1'
#
loop_
_entity.id
_entity.type
_entity.pdbx_description
1 polymer ?
#
loop_
_entity_poly.entity_id
_entity_poly.type
_entity_poly.pdbx_seq_one_letter_code
_entity_poly.pdbx_strand_id
1 'polypeptide(L)' 'RSVQKTHRCLVVAEEAGFAGVSAEIAAQVSERAFEYLDAPVMRVNALHTPIPFNYACEAYVLPNDDRIRQAVDALLA' A
#
# COMPACT_ATOMS: atom_id res chain seq x y z
N ARG A 1 -12.93 -11.09 6.48
CA ARG A 1 -13.54 -11.70 5.27
C ARG A 1 -12.69 -11.58 4.00
N SER A 2 -12.12 -10.42 3.62
CA SER A 2 -11.29 -10.34 2.39
C SER A 2 -9.95 -11.08 2.52
N VAL A 3 -9.10 -10.68 3.47
CA VAL A 3 -7.77 -11.29 3.71
C VAL A 3 -7.85 -12.78 3.99
N GLN A 4 -8.86 -13.23 4.74
CA GLN A 4 -9.11 -14.66 4.99
C GLN A 4 -9.35 -15.49 3.72
N LYS A 5 -9.84 -14.86 2.64
CA LYS A 5 -10.09 -15.49 1.34
C LYS A 5 -8.89 -15.36 0.40
N THR A 6 -8.22 -14.21 0.42
CA THR A 6 -7.15 -13.89 -0.55
C THR A 6 -5.75 -14.16 -0.03
N HIS A 7 -5.60 -14.37 1.28
CA HIS A 7 -4.36 -14.61 2.01
C HIS A 7 -3.27 -13.55 1.89
N ARG A 8 -3.51 -12.48 1.12
CA ARG A 8 -2.57 -11.39 0.87
C ARG A 8 -3.30 -10.06 0.88
N CYS A 9 -2.59 -8.99 1.22
CA CYS A 9 -3.14 -7.65 1.34
C CYS A 9 -2.14 -6.58 0.88
N LEU A 10 -2.58 -5.72 -0.03
CA LEU A 10 -1.89 -4.50 -0.45
C LEU A 10 -2.77 -3.30 -0.10
N VAL A 11 -2.24 -2.33 0.64
CA VAL A 11 -2.92 -1.06 0.93
C VAL A 11 -2.35 0.03 0.03
N VAL A 12 -3.21 0.73 -0.70
CA VAL A 12 -2.81 1.82 -1.59
C VAL A 12 -3.42 3.12 -1.07
N ALA A 13 -2.61 4.17 -0.97
CA ALA A 13 -3.08 5.45 -0.45
C ALA A 13 -2.28 6.64 -1.02
N GLU A 14 -2.95 7.77 -1.25
CA GLU A 14 -2.33 8.97 -1.83
C GLU A 14 -1.54 9.78 -0.81
N GLU A 15 -1.72 9.55 0.49
CA GLU A 15 -0.88 10.19 1.51
C GLU A 15 0.54 9.61 1.57
N ALA A 16 1.45 10.38 2.15
CA ALA A 16 2.77 9.88 2.51
C ALA A 16 2.66 8.71 3.51
N GLY A 17 3.47 7.69 3.32
CA GLY A 17 3.31 6.43 4.05
C GLY A 17 3.70 6.45 5.54
N PHE A 18 4.45 7.46 5.99
CA PHE A 18 4.85 7.57 7.40
C PHE A 18 3.69 8.15 8.23
N ALA A 19 3.29 7.44 9.29
CA ALA A 19 2.18 7.82 10.16
C ALA A 19 0.84 8.11 9.43
N GLY A 20 0.66 7.55 8.23
CA GLY A 20 -0.56 7.68 7.42
C GLY A 20 -1.60 6.62 7.73
N VAL A 21 -2.79 6.77 7.16
CA VAL A 21 -3.93 5.84 7.36
C VAL A 21 -3.58 4.44 6.89
N SER A 22 -2.85 4.33 5.78
CA SER A 22 -2.32 3.05 5.28
C SER A 22 -1.49 2.28 6.32
N ALA A 23 -0.78 2.96 7.22
CA ALA A 23 0.00 2.32 8.28
C ALA A 23 -0.91 1.69 9.34
N GLU A 24 -1.96 2.40 9.76
CA GLU A 24 -2.95 1.89 10.72
C GLU A 24 -3.72 0.70 10.14
N ILE A 25 -4.13 0.77 8.87
CA ILE A 25 -4.79 -0.36 8.19
C ILE A 25 -3.88 -1.59 8.19
N ALA A 26 -2.60 -1.43 7.85
CA ALA A 26 -1.65 -2.53 7.83
C ALA A 26 -1.41 -3.11 9.23
N ALA A 27 -1.35 -2.27 10.27
CA ALA A 27 -1.25 -2.71 11.66
C ALA A 27 -2.49 -3.52 12.07
N GLN A 28 -3.70 -3.01 11.84
CA GLN A 28 -4.95 -3.71 12.18
C GLN A 28 -5.10 -5.04 11.44
N VAL A 29 -4.72 -5.11 10.15
CA VAL A 29 -4.74 -6.36 9.40
C VAL A 29 -3.73 -7.36 9.97
N SER A 30 -2.52 -6.89 10.30
CA SER A 30 -1.49 -7.74 10.88
C SER A 30 -1.89 -8.24 12.26
N GLU A 31 -2.50 -7.44 13.11
CA GLU A 31 -2.95 -7.85 14.46
C GLU A 31 -4.13 -8.83 14.41
N ARG A 32 -5.12 -8.58 13.54
CA ARG A 32 -6.40 -9.29 13.57
C ARG A 32 -6.49 -10.46 12.59
N ALA A 33 -5.59 -10.53 11.62
CA ALA A 33 -5.66 -11.52 10.54
C ALA A 33 -4.30 -12.18 10.24
N PHE A 34 -3.33 -12.10 11.17
CA PHE A 34 -1.99 -12.68 11.00
C PHE A 34 -2.01 -14.12 10.50
N GLU A 35 -2.81 -14.99 11.12
CA GLU A 35 -2.87 -16.42 10.81
C GLU A 35 -3.39 -16.73 9.40
N TYR A 36 -4.03 -15.76 8.75
CA TYR A 36 -4.54 -15.93 7.39
C TYR A 36 -3.59 -15.38 6.31
N LEU A 37 -2.49 -14.72 6.70
CA LEU A 37 -1.57 -14.06 5.77
C LEU A 37 -0.47 -15.03 5.31
N ASP A 38 -0.39 -15.24 4.00
CA ASP A 38 0.70 -16.00 3.34
C ASP A 38 1.89 -15.10 2.98
N ALA A 39 1.72 -13.78 3.09
CA ALA A 39 2.71 -12.75 2.79
C ALA A 39 2.49 -11.52 3.69
N PRO A 40 3.54 -10.71 3.96
CA PRO A 40 3.39 -9.48 4.75
C PRO A 40 2.42 -8.50 4.07
N VAL A 41 1.72 -7.71 4.89
CA VAL A 41 0.88 -6.62 4.36
C VAL A 41 1.80 -5.57 3.71
N MET A 42 1.68 -5.41 2.39
CA MET A 42 2.44 -4.42 1.64
C MET A 42 1.66 -3.10 1.53
N ARG A 43 2.38 -2.00 1.27
CA ARG A 43 1.80 -0.67 1.11
C ARG A 43 2.40 0.07 -0.08
N VAL A 44 1.56 0.76 -0.84
CA VAL A 44 1.96 1.70 -1.88
C VAL A 44 1.39 3.07 -1.52
N ASN A 45 2.29 4.01 -1.25
CA ASN A 45 1.97 5.37 -0.81
C ASN A 45 2.55 6.40 -1.77
N ALA A 46 2.11 7.65 -1.64
CA ALA A 46 2.88 8.75 -2.22
C ALA A 46 4.31 8.79 -1.65
N LEU A 47 5.23 9.35 -2.42
CA LEU A 47 6.60 9.60 -1.95
C LEU A 47 6.57 10.53 -0.73
N HIS A 48 7.56 10.40 0.15
CA HIS A 48 7.64 11.19 1.38
C HIS A 48 8.15 12.61 1.10
N THR A 49 7.29 13.42 0.47
CA THR A 49 7.54 14.78 0.03
C THR A 49 6.23 15.59 0.04
N PRO A 50 6.26 16.92 0.18
CA PRO A 50 5.12 17.75 -0.17
C PRO A 50 4.66 17.50 -1.60
N ILE A 51 3.34 17.59 -1.82
CA ILE A 51 2.76 17.42 -3.16
C ILE A 51 3.12 18.63 -4.03
N PRO A 52 3.77 18.41 -5.18
CA PRO A 52 4.17 19.48 -6.09
C PRO A 52 2.98 19.95 -6.94
N PHE A 53 2.96 21.24 -7.30
CA PHE A 53 1.90 21.80 -8.16
C PHE A 53 2.07 21.46 -9.64
N ASN A 54 3.29 21.13 -10.08
CA ASN A 54 3.53 20.73 -11.47
C ASN A 54 2.92 19.34 -11.71
N TYR A 55 2.06 19.22 -12.73
CA TYR A 55 1.35 17.98 -13.05
C TYR A 55 2.26 16.76 -13.24
N ALA A 56 3.40 16.91 -13.92
CA ALA A 56 4.31 15.79 -14.14
C ALA A 56 4.96 15.34 -12.82
N CYS A 57 5.31 16.30 -11.95
CA CYS A 57 5.85 16.00 -10.63
C CYS A 57 4.77 15.39 -9.70
N GLU A 58 3.52 15.85 -9.79
CA GLU A 58 2.42 15.33 -8.97
C GLU A 58 2.15 13.86 -9.32
N ALA A 59 2.02 13.57 -10.62
CA ALA A 59 1.83 12.20 -11.12
C ALA A 59 3.00 11.26 -10.77
N TYR A 60 4.21 11.79 -10.62
CA TYR A 60 5.38 11.03 -10.16
C TYR A 60 5.33 10.72 -8.66
N VAL A 61 4.86 11.66 -7.85
CA VAL A 61 4.79 11.51 -6.38
C VAL A 61 3.66 10.57 -5.97
N LEU A 62 2.50 10.68 -6.61
CA LEU A 62 1.33 9.87 -6.31
C LEU A 62 1.55 8.38 -6.69
N PRO A 63 0.84 7.45 -6.03
CA PRO A 63 0.70 6.09 -6.54
C PRO A 63 0.18 6.08 -7.98
N ASN A 64 0.69 5.16 -8.80
CA ASN A 64 0.21 4.95 -10.15
C ASN A 64 0.12 3.45 -10.47
N ASP A 65 -0.51 3.13 -11.59
CA ASP A 65 -0.80 1.76 -12.02
C ASP A 65 0.45 0.89 -12.06
N ASP A 66 1.58 1.42 -12.53
CA ASP A 66 2.83 0.66 -12.64
C ASP A 66 3.39 0.30 -11.26
N ARG A 67 3.40 1.25 -10.32
CA ARG A 67 3.82 1.00 -8.93
C ARG A 67 2.89 0.01 -8.22
N ILE A 68 1.59 0.09 -8.48
CA ILE A 68 0.62 -0.84 -7.93
C ILE A 68 0.82 -2.25 -8.50
N ARG A 69 0.99 -2.39 -9.82
CA ARG A 69 1.24 -3.68 -10.47
C ARG A 69 2.53 -4.32 -9.96
N GLN A 70 3.63 -3.56 -9.90
CA GLN A 70 4.90 -4.07 -9.35
C GLN A 70 4.76 -4.56 -7.91
N ALA A 71 4.01 -3.82 -7.07
CA ALA A 71 3.75 -4.25 -5.71
C ALA A 71 2.86 -5.49 -5.63
N VAL A 72 1.88 -5.64 -6.52
CA VAL A 72 1.04 -6.85 -6.63
C VAL A 72 1.89 -8.04 -7.09
N ASP A 73 2.73 -7.90 -8.09
CA ASP A 73 3.60 -8.97 -8.59
C ASP A 73 4.58 -9.43 -7.50
N ALA A 74 5.20 -8.48 -6.78
CA ALA A 74 6.05 -8.77 -5.62
C ALA A 74 5.27 -9.44 -4.48
N LEU A 75 4.01 -9.04 -4.29
CA LEU A 75 3.13 -9.66 -3.31
C LEU A 75 2.66 -11.04 -3.74
N LEU A 76 2.70 -11.43 -5.02
CA LEU A 76 2.25 -12.74 -5.50
C LEU A 76 3.40 -13.75 -5.69
N ALA A 77 4.64 -13.27 -5.74
CA ALA A 77 5.84 -14.11 -5.69
C ALA A 77 5.93 -14.92 -4.37
#